data_AF-A0A3D1SK51-F1
#
_entry.id   AF-A0A3D1SK51-F1
#
_cell.length_a   1.000
_cell.length_b   1.000
_cell.length_c   1.000
_cell.angle_alpha   90.00
_cell.angle_beta   90.00
_cell.angle_gamma   90.00
#
_symmetry.space_group_name_H-M   'P 1'
#
loop_
_entity.id
_entity.type
_entity.pdbx_description
1 polymer ?
#
loop_
_entity_poly.entity_id
_entity_poly.type
_entity_poly.pdbx_seq_one_letter_code
_entity_poly.pdbx_strand_id
1 'polypeptide(L)'
;MLHQTRTEPEVISNHDLQEATDMSLHGSLLVLARVLWIVVVVLVVGLSVASTPAYFASLHHILNTTDTPDLGGQLTPSSGVQELQAAGLSLDFYARFSVLLTLVFLFVSVAVGFVIFWRRSDDRMALLASFTLVLFAPTISTTNLDTLPAGWMLLIQSVHFLGEVCFGMFFYLFPSGQFVPRWARWLAVGLMIYWMADIFLPASQFSNSLLSFVLFLGLQASQVVAQIYRYRRVSSPVQRQQTKWV
;
A
#
# COMPACT_ATOMS: atom_id res chain seq x y z
N MET A 1 11.04 27.80 -69.04
CA MET A 1 10.45 26.61 -68.37
C MET A 1 11.60 25.61 -68.23
N LEU A 2 12.14 25.23 -67.07
CA LEU A 2 11.56 24.91 -65.77
C LEU A 2 12.63 25.16 -64.69
N HIS A 3 12.28 25.82 -63.59
CA HIS A 3 13.14 26.01 -62.43
C HIS A 3 12.91 24.82 -61.49
N GLN A 4 13.86 23.87 -61.42
CA GLN A 4 13.83 22.77 -60.47
C GLN A 4 14.25 23.28 -59.08
N THR A 5 13.26 23.48 -58.21
CA THR A 5 13.49 23.62 -56.76
C THR A 5 13.94 22.27 -56.21
N ARG A 6 15.25 22.16 -55.95
CA ARG A 6 15.87 21.05 -55.23
C ARG A 6 15.43 21.13 -53.77
N THR A 7 14.50 20.28 -53.36
CA THR A 7 14.18 20.05 -51.94
C THR A 7 15.38 19.35 -51.29
N GLU A 8 16.10 20.06 -50.43
CA GLU A 8 17.13 19.47 -49.58
C GLU A 8 16.50 18.45 -48.63
N PRO A 9 17.13 17.29 -48.38
CA PRO A 9 16.65 16.34 -47.39
C PRO A 9 16.80 16.96 -46.00
N GLU A 10 15.67 17.16 -45.33
CA GLU A 10 15.59 17.59 -43.94
C GLU A 10 16.37 16.59 -43.07
N VAL A 11 17.56 16.99 -42.63
CA VAL A 11 18.42 16.16 -41.77
C VAL A 11 17.76 16.14 -40.39
N ILE A 12 16.94 15.11 -40.15
CA ILE A 12 16.32 14.86 -38.85
C ILE A 12 17.44 14.80 -37.80
N SER A 13 17.43 15.72 -36.85
CA SER A 13 18.45 15.79 -35.81
C SER A 13 18.31 14.58 -34.89
N ASN A 14 19.44 14.07 -34.38
CA ASN A 14 19.42 13.04 -33.32
C ASN A 14 18.61 13.51 -32.09
N HIS A 15 18.50 14.82 -31.87
CA HIS A 15 17.66 15.40 -30.82
C HIS A 15 16.16 15.15 -31.06
N ASP A 16 15.68 15.27 -32.30
CA ASP A 16 14.27 15.07 -32.65
C ASP A 16 13.89 13.58 -32.57
N LEU A 17 14.81 12.70 -32.95
CA LEU A 17 14.64 11.24 -32.79
C LEU A 17 14.62 10.83 -31.31
N GLN A 18 15.45 11.45 -30.46
CA GLN A 18 15.44 11.20 -29.02
C GLN A 18 14.15 11.71 -28.37
N GLU A 19 13.65 12.90 -28.72
CA GLU A 19 12.37 13.41 -28.21
C GLU A 19 11.19 12.55 -28.63
N ALA A 20 11.13 12.13 -29.90
CA ALA A 20 10.07 11.24 -30.37
C ALA A 20 10.09 9.88 -29.65
N THR A 21 11.29 9.34 -29.40
CA THR A 21 11.47 8.08 -28.67
C THR A 21 11.06 8.24 -27.20
N ASP A 22 11.50 9.31 -26.53
CA ASP A 22 11.16 9.59 -25.13
C ASP A 22 9.66 9.83 -24.94
N MET A 23 8.99 10.54 -25.85
CA MET A 23 7.53 10.72 -25.82
C MET A 23 6.78 9.39 -26.00
N SER A 24 7.23 8.52 -26.90
CA SER A 24 6.60 7.20 -27.14
C SER A 24 6.78 6.25 -25.95
N LEU A 25 7.94 6.28 -25.30
CA LEU A 25 8.25 5.50 -24.10
C LEU A 25 7.43 6.01 -22.91
N HIS A 26 7.29 7.33 -22.76
CA HIS A 26 6.47 7.92 -21.71
C HIS A 26 4.99 7.52 -21.85
N GLY A 27 4.45 7.56 -23.08
CA GLY A 27 3.08 7.17 -23.38
C GLY A 27 2.81 5.68 -23.13
N SER A 28 3.70 4.80 -23.59
CA SER A 28 3.55 3.34 -23.38
C SER A 28 3.69 2.93 -21.91
N LEU A 29 4.61 3.56 -21.16
CA LEU A 29 4.76 3.35 -19.72
C LEU A 29 3.51 3.77 -18.93
N LEU A 30 2.86 4.86 -19.34
CA LEU A 30 1.60 5.31 -18.74
C LEU A 30 0.44 4.35 -19.02
N VAL A 31 0.37 3.79 -20.23
CA VAL A 31 -0.64 2.76 -20.56
C VAL A 31 -0.41 1.49 -19.74
N LEU A 32 0.85 1.05 -19.59
CA LEU A 32 1.18 -0.09 -18.74
C LEU A 32 0.78 0.16 -17.28
N ALA A 33 1.09 1.34 -16.75
CA ALA A 33 0.69 1.74 -15.39
C ALA A 33 -0.83 1.75 -15.22
N ARG A 34 -1.59 2.20 -16.24
CA ARG A 34 -3.07 2.16 -16.26
C ARG A 34 -3.61 0.74 -16.20
N VAL A 35 -3.11 -0.14 -17.06
CA VAL A 35 -3.55 -1.55 -17.08
C VAL A 35 -3.22 -2.21 -15.74
N LEU A 36 -1.99 -2.02 -15.25
CA LEU A 36 -1.57 -2.58 -13.97
C LEU A 36 -2.42 -2.06 -12.81
N TRP A 37 -2.74 -0.77 -12.78
CA TRP A 37 -3.59 -0.17 -11.75
C TRP A 37 -4.99 -0.79 -11.74
N ILE A 38 -5.61 -0.94 -12.91
CA ILE A 38 -6.93 -1.57 -13.04
C ILE A 38 -6.88 -3.03 -12.56
N VAL A 39 -5.87 -3.78 -12.98
CA VAL A 39 -5.70 -5.19 -12.55
C VAL A 39 -5.55 -5.27 -11.03
N VAL A 40 -4.72 -4.41 -10.43
CA VAL A 40 -4.54 -4.38 -8.97
C VAL A 40 -5.83 -4.04 -8.25
N VAL A 41 -6.59 -3.04 -8.71
CA VAL A 41 -7.86 -2.65 -8.09
C VAL A 41 -8.88 -3.78 -8.19
N VAL A 42 -9.03 -4.38 -9.37
CA VAL A 42 -9.96 -5.51 -9.58
C VAL A 42 -9.56 -6.69 -8.71
N LEU A 43 -8.26 -6.98 -8.62
CA LEU A 43 -7.74 -8.08 -7.79
C LEU A 43 -8.01 -7.82 -6.30
N VAL A 44 -7.68 -6.63 -5.80
CA VAL A 44 -7.88 -6.25 -4.40
C VAL A 44 -9.36 -6.27 -4.04
N VAL A 45 -10.21 -5.62 -4.82
CA VAL A 45 -11.65 -5.58 -4.58
C VAL A 45 -12.25 -6.98 -4.67
N GLY A 46 -11.84 -7.78 -5.67
CA GLY A 46 -12.30 -9.16 -5.84
C GLY A 46 -11.94 -10.04 -4.64
N LEU A 47 -10.70 -9.95 -4.16
CA LEU A 47 -10.25 -10.67 -2.96
C LEU A 47 -11.00 -10.23 -1.71
N SER A 48 -11.18 -8.92 -1.52
CA SER A 48 -11.89 -8.38 -0.34
C SER A 48 -13.37 -8.77 -0.32
N VAL A 49 -14.03 -8.78 -1.48
CA VAL A 49 -15.43 -9.24 -1.57
C VAL A 49 -15.51 -10.75 -1.35
N ALA A 50 -14.58 -11.53 -1.92
CA ALA A 50 -14.53 -12.98 -1.75
C ALA A 50 -14.19 -13.41 -0.30
N SER A 51 -13.40 -12.62 0.42
CA SER A 51 -13.06 -12.89 1.82
C SER A 51 -14.17 -12.49 2.80
N THR A 52 -15.14 -11.66 2.40
CA THR A 52 -16.21 -11.15 3.28
C THR A 52 -17.03 -12.27 3.96
N PRO A 53 -17.48 -13.34 3.26
CA PRO A 53 -18.22 -14.42 3.90
C PRO A 53 -17.37 -15.23 4.89
N ALA A 54 -16.11 -15.47 4.53
CA ALA A 54 -15.18 -16.23 5.36
C ALA A 54 -14.81 -15.46 6.64
N TYR A 55 -14.65 -14.14 6.53
CA TYR A 55 -14.45 -13.24 7.66
C TYR A 55 -15.68 -13.15 8.58
N PHE A 56 -16.89 -13.10 8.00
CA PHE A 56 -18.12 -13.11 8.79
C PHE A 56 -18.24 -14.43 9.59
N ALA A 57 -17.91 -15.56 8.97
CA ALA A 57 -17.88 -16.86 9.63
C ALA A 57 -16.82 -16.95 10.74
N SER A 58 -15.60 -16.41 10.52
CA SER A 58 -14.55 -16.41 11.54
C SER A 58 -14.91 -15.52 12.72
N LEU A 59 -15.52 -14.36 12.49
CA LEU A 59 -16.02 -13.50 13.56
C LEU A 59 -17.04 -14.27 14.40
N HIS A 60 -18.02 -14.95 13.80
CA HIS A 60 -18.99 -15.76 14.55
C HIS A 60 -18.33 -16.90 15.34
N HIS A 61 -17.29 -17.52 14.80
CA HIS A 61 -16.56 -18.58 15.51
C HIS A 61 -15.81 -18.02 16.74
N ILE A 62 -15.05 -16.93 16.58
CA ILE A 62 -14.30 -16.29 17.67
C ILE A 62 -15.25 -15.80 18.77
N LEU A 63 -16.37 -15.23 18.35
CA LEU A 63 -17.40 -14.68 19.23
C LEU A 63 -18.15 -15.77 20.02
N ASN A 64 -18.30 -16.97 19.45
CA ASN A 64 -18.92 -18.12 20.13
C ASN A 64 -17.93 -18.89 21.02
N THR A 65 -16.63 -18.84 20.74
CA THR A 65 -15.58 -19.42 21.60
C THR A 65 -15.23 -18.47 22.75
N THR A 66 -16.12 -18.37 23.74
CA THR A 66 -15.84 -17.77 25.06
C THR A 66 -14.98 -18.69 25.94
N ASP A 67 -13.86 -19.19 25.42
CA ASP A 67 -12.91 -19.92 26.25
C ASP A 67 -11.74 -19.01 26.66
N THR A 68 -11.40 -19.13 27.94
CA THR A 68 -10.49 -18.30 28.75
C THR A 68 -9.12 -18.03 28.12
N PRO A 69 -8.48 -16.89 28.43
CA PRO A 69 -7.22 -16.48 27.81
C PRO A 69 -6.08 -17.39 28.28
N ASP A 70 -5.53 -18.19 27.37
CA ASP A 70 -4.23 -18.79 27.60
C ASP A 70 -3.15 -17.72 27.32
N LEU A 71 -2.26 -17.55 28.28
CA LEU A 71 -1.25 -16.50 28.36
C LEU A 71 -0.27 -16.58 27.18
N GLY A 72 -0.52 -15.78 26.12
CA GLY A 72 0.36 -15.81 24.96
C GLY A 72 0.05 -14.81 23.86
N GLY A 73 0.05 -13.50 24.16
CA GLY A 73 0.54 -12.50 23.20
C GLY A 73 -0.25 -12.29 21.90
N GLN A 74 -1.58 -12.30 21.94
CA GLN A 74 -2.37 -11.53 20.97
C GLN A 74 -3.42 -10.74 21.75
N LEU A 75 -3.39 -9.41 21.60
CA LEU A 75 -4.50 -8.53 21.93
C LEU A 75 -5.69 -8.94 21.05
N THR A 76 -6.36 -10.01 21.46
CA THR A 76 -7.47 -10.59 20.73
C THR A 76 -8.71 -9.70 20.93
N PRO A 77 -9.64 -9.65 19.96
CA PRO A 77 -10.92 -8.94 20.09
C PRO A 77 -11.79 -9.40 21.29
N SER A 78 -11.38 -10.45 22.00
CA SER A 78 -12.12 -11.13 23.07
C SER A 78 -12.39 -10.24 24.30
N SER A 79 -11.46 -9.38 24.71
CA SER A 79 -11.70 -8.46 25.85
C SER A 79 -12.74 -7.39 25.53
N GLY A 80 -12.68 -6.81 24.33
CA GLY A 80 -13.67 -5.85 23.86
C GLY A 80 -15.05 -6.47 23.69
N VAL A 81 -15.14 -7.72 23.21
CA VAL A 81 -16.40 -8.44 23.04
C VAL A 81 -17.10 -8.70 24.38
N GLN A 82 -16.34 -9.05 25.42
CA GLN A 82 -16.89 -9.29 26.75
C GLN A 82 -17.43 -8.00 27.39
N GLU A 83 -16.75 -6.87 27.19
CA GLU A 83 -17.22 -5.54 27.61
C GLU A 83 -18.44 -5.06 26.78
N LEU A 84 -18.47 -5.33 25.47
CA LEU A 84 -19.61 -5.03 24.59
C LEU A 84 -20.87 -5.84 24.95
N GLN A 85 -20.69 -7.11 25.32
CA GLN A 85 -21.77 -7.97 25.77
C GLN A 85 -22.29 -7.52 27.14
N ALA A 86 -21.40 -7.04 28.02
CA ALA A 86 -21.79 -6.37 29.27
C ALA A 86 -22.53 -5.03 29.02
N ALA A 87 -22.24 -4.35 27.91
CA ALA A 87 -22.94 -3.15 27.46
C ALA A 87 -24.28 -3.44 26.73
N GLY A 88 -24.67 -4.70 26.58
CA GLY A 88 -25.93 -5.12 25.97
C GLY A 88 -25.97 -5.06 24.43
N LEU A 89 -24.82 -4.90 23.78
CA LEU A 89 -24.72 -4.91 22.32
C LEU A 89 -24.67 -6.34 21.79
N SER A 90 -25.52 -6.65 20.81
CA SER A 90 -25.52 -7.98 20.18
C SER A 90 -24.24 -8.20 19.36
N LEU A 91 -23.61 -9.36 19.52
CA LEU A 91 -22.50 -9.87 18.69
C LEU A 91 -22.74 -9.69 17.18
N ASP A 92 -23.96 -9.98 16.75
CA ASP A 92 -24.41 -9.87 15.35
C ASP A 92 -24.31 -8.44 14.82
N PHE A 93 -24.60 -7.45 15.66
CA PHE A 93 -24.48 -6.04 15.34
C PHE A 93 -23.01 -5.63 15.17
N TYR A 94 -22.14 -6.08 16.08
CA TYR A 94 -20.70 -5.82 15.99
C TYR A 94 -20.09 -6.42 14.72
N ALA A 95 -20.40 -7.67 14.38
CA ALA A 95 -19.90 -8.31 13.16
C ALA A 95 -20.33 -7.55 11.90
N ARG A 96 -21.62 -7.20 11.79
CA ARG A 96 -22.13 -6.40 10.65
C ARG A 96 -21.51 -5.01 10.59
N PHE A 97 -21.37 -4.34 11.73
CA PHE A 97 -20.79 -3.00 11.80
C PHE A 97 -19.31 -3.00 11.38
N SER A 98 -18.53 -3.98 11.84
CA SER A 98 -17.13 -4.15 11.45
C SER A 98 -16.98 -4.41 9.96
N VAL A 99 -17.77 -5.32 9.39
CA VAL A 99 -17.78 -5.59 7.93
C VAL A 99 -18.15 -4.32 7.15
N LEU A 100 -19.18 -3.60 7.57
CA LEU A 100 -19.61 -2.36 6.92
C LEU A 100 -18.49 -1.32 6.94
N LEU A 101 -17.83 -1.13 8.08
CA LEU A 101 -16.74 -0.16 8.23
C LEU A 101 -15.55 -0.53 7.33
N THR A 102 -15.17 -1.81 7.27
CA THR A 102 -14.12 -2.29 6.36
C THR A 102 -14.47 -2.03 4.89
N LEU A 103 -15.71 -2.31 4.47
CA LEU A 103 -16.15 -2.06 3.09
C LEU A 103 -16.19 -0.57 2.75
N VAL A 104 -16.68 0.27 3.67
CA VAL A 104 -16.69 1.73 3.49
C VAL A 104 -15.27 2.27 3.38
N PHE A 105 -14.36 1.82 4.25
CA PHE A 105 -12.96 2.24 4.22
C PHE A 105 -12.27 1.82 2.92
N LEU A 106 -12.48 0.58 2.48
CA LEU A 106 -11.99 0.09 1.18
C LEU A 106 -12.53 0.95 0.04
N PHE A 107 -13.84 1.21 0.01
CA PHE A 107 -14.48 2.01 -1.03
C PHE A 107 -13.91 3.43 -1.08
N VAL A 108 -13.79 4.10 0.07
CA VAL A 108 -13.20 5.44 0.16
C VAL A 108 -11.75 5.42 -0.33
N SER A 109 -10.97 4.44 0.07
CA SER A 109 -9.56 4.31 -0.32
C SER A 109 -9.40 4.11 -1.83
N VAL A 110 -10.22 3.24 -2.42
CA VAL A 110 -10.26 3.03 -3.88
C VAL A 110 -10.73 4.28 -4.61
N ALA A 111 -11.76 4.98 -4.12
CA ALA A 111 -12.26 6.20 -4.73
C ALA A 111 -11.19 7.31 -4.70
N VAL A 112 -10.52 7.52 -3.58
CA VAL A 112 -9.44 8.50 -3.46
C VAL A 112 -8.25 8.11 -4.35
N GLY A 113 -7.84 6.83 -4.33
CA GLY A 113 -6.80 6.31 -5.20
C GLY A 113 -7.11 6.54 -6.67
N PHE A 114 -8.35 6.30 -7.10
CA PHE A 114 -8.83 6.55 -8.46
C PHE A 114 -8.78 8.04 -8.82
N VAL A 115 -9.23 8.94 -7.92
CA VAL A 115 -9.19 10.38 -8.16
C VAL A 115 -7.76 10.89 -8.33
N ILE A 116 -6.83 10.41 -7.49
CA ILE A 116 -5.39 10.76 -7.62
C ILE A 116 -4.84 10.27 -8.96
N PHE A 117 -5.16 9.02 -9.30
CA PHE A 117 -4.74 8.39 -10.55
C PHE A 117 -5.25 9.16 -11.78
N TRP A 118 -6.54 9.52 -11.79
CA TRP A 118 -7.15 10.31 -12.86
C TRP A 118 -6.48 11.67 -12.98
N ARG A 119 -6.33 12.41 -11.87
CA ARG A 119 -5.84 13.79 -11.91
C ARG A 119 -4.37 13.91 -12.26
N ARG A 120 -3.54 12.92 -11.94
CA ARG A 120 -2.08 13.08 -12.02
C ARG A 120 -1.34 11.76 -12.30
N SER A 121 -1.81 10.98 -13.26
CA SER A 121 -1.15 9.72 -13.68
C SER A 121 0.32 9.91 -14.09
N ASP A 122 0.72 11.12 -14.48
CA ASP A 122 2.04 11.41 -15.00
C ASP A 122 3.06 11.71 -13.88
N ASP A 123 2.61 11.86 -12.63
CA ASP A 123 3.49 12.03 -11.47
C ASP A 123 3.72 10.69 -10.76
N ARG A 124 4.99 10.25 -10.72
CA ARG A 124 5.41 9.01 -10.05
C ARG A 124 4.98 8.95 -8.57
N MET A 125 4.98 10.08 -7.87
CA MET A 125 4.55 10.13 -6.46
C MET A 125 3.04 9.97 -6.33
N ALA A 126 2.27 10.54 -7.26
CA ALA A 126 0.82 10.40 -7.27
C ALA A 126 0.39 8.97 -7.60
N LEU A 127 1.09 8.32 -8.54
CA LEU A 127 0.90 6.89 -8.82
C LEU A 127 1.20 6.04 -7.58
N LEU A 128 2.34 6.27 -6.92
CA LEU A 128 2.69 5.56 -5.69
C LEU A 128 1.61 5.75 -4.62
N ALA A 129 1.17 6.99 -4.38
CA ALA A 129 0.12 7.29 -3.40
C ALA A 129 -1.19 6.56 -3.71
N SER A 130 -1.57 6.51 -4.99
CA SER A 130 -2.76 5.79 -5.45
C SER A 130 -2.66 4.29 -5.21
N PHE A 131 -1.54 3.66 -5.58
CA PHE A 131 -1.28 2.25 -5.32
C PHE A 131 -1.26 1.94 -3.83
N THR A 132 -0.57 2.76 -3.03
CA THR A 132 -0.51 2.63 -1.57
C THR A 132 -1.92 2.63 -0.96
N LEU A 133 -2.79 3.57 -1.34
CA LEU A 133 -4.16 3.64 -0.81
C LEU A 133 -4.97 2.38 -1.13
N VAL A 134 -4.87 1.86 -2.36
CA VAL A 134 -5.62 0.68 -2.78
C VAL A 134 -5.08 -0.60 -2.12
N LEU A 135 -3.76 -0.78 -2.10
CA LEU A 135 -3.12 -2.00 -1.61
C LEU A 135 -3.03 -2.08 -0.09
N PHE A 136 -2.91 -0.95 0.60
CA PHE A 136 -2.82 -0.91 2.06
C PHE A 136 -4.19 -1.02 2.73
N ALA A 137 -5.28 -0.59 2.07
CA ALA A 137 -6.59 -0.60 2.71
C ALA A 137 -7.05 -1.98 3.25
N PRO A 138 -6.81 -3.10 2.54
CA PRO A 138 -7.12 -4.43 3.05
C PRO A 138 -6.22 -4.89 4.22
N THR A 139 -4.99 -4.37 4.36
CA THR A 139 -4.04 -4.82 5.39
C THR A 139 -4.45 -4.38 6.79
N ILE A 140 -5.22 -3.29 6.91
CA ILE A 140 -5.73 -2.80 8.20
C ILE A 140 -6.72 -3.79 8.84
N SER A 141 -7.33 -4.69 8.05
CA SER A 141 -8.28 -5.70 8.51
C SER A 141 -7.76 -7.13 8.24
N THR A 142 -6.54 -7.43 8.73
CA THR A 142 -5.78 -8.68 8.50
C THR A 142 -6.55 -9.99 8.74
N THR A 143 -7.58 -9.98 9.59
CA THR A 143 -8.36 -11.18 9.95
C THR A 143 -9.23 -11.73 8.80
N ASN A 144 -9.33 -11.03 7.68
CA ASN A 144 -10.14 -11.46 6.53
C ASN A 144 -9.46 -12.54 5.67
N LEU A 145 -8.13 -12.53 5.57
CA LEU A 145 -7.44 -13.17 4.45
C LEU A 145 -6.86 -14.56 4.78
N ASP A 146 -6.59 -14.83 6.05
CA ASP A 146 -6.09 -16.15 6.52
C ASP A 146 -7.17 -17.24 6.53
N THR A 147 -8.42 -16.87 6.23
CA THR A 147 -9.59 -17.78 6.20
C THR A 147 -9.80 -18.43 4.83
N LEU A 148 -9.08 -17.98 3.80
CA LEU A 148 -9.20 -18.52 2.43
C LEU A 148 -8.40 -19.81 2.26
N PRO A 149 -8.80 -20.72 1.35
CA PRO A 149 -8.10 -21.96 1.09
C PRO A 149 -6.62 -21.73 0.76
N ALA A 150 -5.73 -22.64 1.19
CA ALA A 150 -4.28 -22.52 1.04
C ALA A 150 -3.80 -22.20 -0.40
N GLY A 151 -4.58 -22.56 -1.43
CA GLY A 151 -4.29 -22.23 -2.82
C GLY A 151 -4.25 -20.73 -3.16
N TRP A 152 -4.92 -19.87 -2.37
CA TRP A 152 -4.92 -18.41 -2.55
C TRP A 152 -3.92 -17.69 -1.64
N MET A 153 -3.29 -18.40 -0.70
CA MET A 153 -2.45 -17.83 0.36
C MET A 153 -1.25 -17.05 -0.22
N LEU A 154 -0.59 -17.58 -1.25
CA LEU A 154 0.55 -16.91 -1.88
C LEU A 154 0.14 -15.57 -2.51
N LEU A 155 -1.02 -15.54 -3.16
CA LEU A 155 -1.54 -14.34 -3.83
C LEU A 155 -1.90 -13.27 -2.81
N ILE A 156 -2.56 -13.68 -1.74
CA ILE A 156 -2.91 -12.84 -0.59
C ILE A 156 -1.66 -12.25 0.07
N GLN A 157 -0.68 -13.10 0.41
CA GLN A 157 0.60 -12.69 0.98
C GLN A 157 1.33 -11.70 0.08
N SER A 158 1.27 -11.92 -1.24
CA SER A 158 1.86 -11.00 -2.22
C SER A 158 1.18 -9.63 -2.23
N VAL A 159 -0.15 -9.57 -2.14
CA VAL A 159 -0.90 -8.31 -2.05
C VAL A 159 -0.57 -7.59 -0.74
N HIS A 160 -0.54 -8.31 0.38
CA HIS A 160 -0.18 -7.76 1.69
C HIS A 160 1.24 -7.20 1.70
N PHE A 161 2.21 -7.97 1.21
CA PHE A 161 3.59 -7.55 1.06
C PHE A 161 3.72 -6.29 0.20
N LEU A 162 3.04 -6.25 -0.94
CA LEU A 162 3.10 -5.10 -1.82
C LEU A 162 2.46 -3.86 -1.16
N GLY A 163 1.36 -4.02 -0.42
CA GLY A 163 0.73 -2.95 0.36
C GLY A 163 1.68 -2.34 1.39
N GLU A 164 2.30 -3.17 2.22
CA GLU A 164 3.24 -2.72 3.26
C GLU A 164 4.49 -2.05 2.68
N VAL A 165 5.03 -2.60 1.59
CA VAL A 165 6.18 -2.03 0.89
C VAL A 165 5.81 -0.69 0.24
N CYS A 166 4.66 -0.60 -0.44
CA CYS A 166 4.18 0.66 -1.03
C CYS A 166 3.92 1.73 0.04
N PHE A 167 3.38 1.34 1.20
CA PHE A 167 3.15 2.23 2.32
C PHE A 167 4.48 2.76 2.91
N GLY A 168 5.43 1.88 3.21
CA GLY A 168 6.75 2.29 3.68
C GLY A 168 7.51 3.16 2.67
N MET A 169 7.44 2.80 1.37
CA MET A 169 8.03 3.59 0.30
C MET A 169 7.39 4.97 0.20
N PHE A 170 6.08 5.11 0.37
CA PHE A 170 5.40 6.40 0.38
C PHE A 170 6.07 7.36 1.36
N PHE A 171 6.37 6.93 2.60
CA PHE A 171 7.07 7.77 3.57
C PHE A 171 8.52 8.06 3.24
N TYR A 172 9.25 7.21 2.52
CA TYR A 172 10.63 7.54 2.14
C TYR A 172 10.70 8.45 0.91
N LEU A 173 9.72 8.36 0.00
CA LEU A 173 9.71 9.11 -1.26
C LEU A 173 8.95 10.44 -1.17
N PHE A 174 7.96 10.55 -0.29
CA PHE A 174 7.14 11.75 -0.14
C PHE A 174 8.00 12.97 0.25
N PRO A 175 7.75 14.16 -0.35
CA PRO A 175 6.75 14.48 -1.39
C PRO A 175 7.25 14.38 -2.83
N SER A 176 8.57 14.30 -3.06
CA SER A 176 9.14 14.53 -4.41
C SER A 176 9.37 13.25 -5.24
N GLY A 177 9.01 12.07 -4.74
CA GLY A 177 9.29 10.80 -5.43
C GLY A 177 10.76 10.39 -5.44
N GLN A 178 11.61 11.06 -4.65
CA GLN A 178 13.05 10.81 -4.62
C GLN A 178 13.51 10.46 -3.21
N PHE A 179 14.41 9.49 -3.11
CA PHE A 179 15.08 9.15 -1.85
C PHE A 179 16.04 10.24 -1.44
N VAL A 180 15.64 11.04 -0.46
CA VAL A 180 16.47 12.05 0.16
C VAL A 180 16.32 11.93 1.66
N PRO A 181 17.39 11.64 2.40
CA PRO A 181 18.79 11.45 1.99
C PRO A 181 19.08 10.08 1.32
N ARG A 182 20.25 9.95 0.65
CA ARG A 182 20.64 8.75 -0.12
C ARG A 182 20.67 7.45 0.70
N TRP A 183 20.91 7.52 2.02
CA TRP A 183 20.88 6.35 2.90
C TRP A 183 19.48 5.78 3.12
N ALA A 184 18.42 6.57 2.89
CA ALA A 184 17.04 6.09 2.96
C ALA A 184 16.77 4.96 1.96
N ARG A 185 17.56 4.86 0.88
CA ARG A 185 17.49 3.73 -0.06
C ARG A 185 17.82 2.41 0.61
N TRP A 186 18.84 2.38 1.46
CA TRP A 186 19.25 1.15 2.16
C TRP A 186 18.23 0.75 3.21
N LEU A 187 17.58 1.73 3.87
CA LEU A 187 16.48 1.44 4.78
C LEU A 187 15.23 0.95 4.05
N ALA A 188 14.95 1.46 2.85
CA ALA A 188 13.87 0.93 2.03
C ALA A 188 14.13 -0.53 1.61
N VAL A 189 15.38 -0.90 1.32
CA VAL A 189 15.77 -2.29 1.10
C VAL A 189 15.59 -3.11 2.38
N GLY A 190 16.03 -2.59 3.53
CA GLY A 190 15.83 -3.24 4.83
C GLY A 190 14.34 -3.46 5.16
N LEU A 191 13.49 -2.48 4.85
CA LEU A 191 12.02 -2.58 4.99
C LEU A 191 11.45 -3.69 4.11
N MET A 192 11.90 -3.79 2.86
CA MET A 192 11.46 -4.84 1.94
C MET A 192 11.88 -6.23 2.43
N ILE A 193 13.10 -6.38 2.95
CA ILE A 193 13.58 -7.64 3.53
C ILE A 193 12.80 -7.99 4.79
N TYR A 194 12.52 -7.00 5.65
CA TYR A 194 11.73 -7.19 6.86
C TYR A 194 10.33 -7.72 6.53
N TRP A 195 9.60 -7.06 5.63
CA TRP A 195 8.24 -7.51 5.26
C TRP A 195 8.23 -8.84 4.51
N MET A 196 9.27 -9.11 3.71
CA MET A 196 9.43 -10.43 3.08
C MET A 196 9.57 -11.53 4.14
N ALA A 197 10.41 -11.28 5.15
CA ALA A 197 10.62 -12.22 6.24
C ALA A 197 9.36 -12.38 7.10
N ASP A 198 8.67 -11.28 7.43
CA ASP A 198 7.49 -11.29 8.30
C ASP A 198 6.29 -12.00 7.68
N ILE A 199 6.06 -11.81 6.37
CA ILE A 199 4.86 -12.31 5.69
C ILE A 199 5.04 -13.75 5.17
N PHE A 200 6.23 -14.09 4.67
CA PHE A 200 6.45 -15.39 4.01
C PHE A 200 7.11 -16.43 4.91
N LEU A 201 7.77 -16.04 6.02
CA LEU A 201 8.30 -17.02 6.97
C LEU A 201 7.22 -17.41 7.99
N PRO A 202 7.25 -18.65 8.50
CA PRO A 202 6.36 -19.07 9.57
C PRO A 202 6.48 -18.15 10.80
N ALA A 203 5.34 -17.73 11.36
CA ALA A 203 5.26 -16.83 12.52
C ALA A 203 6.11 -17.28 13.73
N SER A 204 6.30 -18.59 13.88
CA SER A 204 7.13 -19.20 14.93
C SER A 204 8.63 -18.89 14.83
N GLN A 205 9.11 -18.39 13.69
CA GLN A 205 10.54 -18.16 13.45
C GLN A 205 10.95 -16.68 13.48
N PHE A 206 10.06 -15.76 13.11
CA PHE A 206 10.42 -14.35 12.96
C PHE A 206 9.41 -13.38 13.59
N SER A 207 8.13 -13.46 13.22
CA SER A 207 7.13 -12.43 13.56
C SER A 207 6.95 -12.23 15.08
N ASN A 208 7.06 -13.30 15.88
CA ASN A 208 6.82 -13.26 17.33
C ASN A 208 8.06 -12.98 18.18
N SER A 209 9.18 -12.57 17.57
CA SER A 209 10.42 -12.32 18.29
C SER A 209 10.52 -10.87 18.80
N LEU A 210 11.20 -10.65 19.94
CA LEU A 210 11.52 -9.28 20.37
C LEU A 210 12.35 -8.54 19.30
N LEU A 211 13.17 -9.29 18.54
CA LEU A 211 13.97 -8.76 17.46
C LEU A 211 13.11 -8.17 16.33
N SER A 212 12.10 -8.90 15.84
CA SER A 212 11.20 -8.40 14.79
C SER A 212 10.47 -7.14 15.25
N PHE A 213 10.02 -7.09 16.51
CA PHE A 213 9.37 -5.93 17.08
C PHE A 213 10.30 -4.70 17.16
N VAL A 214 11.55 -4.90 17.61
CA VAL A 214 12.55 -3.81 17.66
C VAL A 214 12.90 -3.34 16.25
N LEU A 215 13.05 -4.25 15.28
CA LEU A 215 13.32 -3.90 13.89
C LEU A 215 12.17 -3.11 13.28
N PHE A 216 10.92 -3.53 13.53
CA PHE A 216 9.72 -2.80 13.13
C PHE A 216 9.74 -1.36 13.66
N LEU A 217 9.92 -1.18 14.97
CA LEU A 217 9.97 0.15 15.58
C LEU A 217 11.13 0.99 15.02
N GLY A 218 12.29 0.38 14.79
CA GLY A 218 13.44 1.03 14.18
C GLY A 218 13.16 1.51 12.76
N LEU A 219 12.49 0.69 11.95
CA LEU A 219 12.06 1.06 10.59
C LEU A 219 11.05 2.21 10.62
N GLN A 220 10.03 2.15 11.48
CA GLN A 220 9.04 3.21 11.64
C GLN A 220 9.69 4.53 12.11
N ALA A 221 10.56 4.46 13.12
CA ALA A 221 11.31 5.63 13.59
C ALA A 221 12.19 6.24 12.49
N SER A 222 12.80 5.39 11.67
CA SER A 222 13.64 5.85 10.57
C SER A 222 12.88 6.61 9.48
N GLN A 223 11.61 6.26 9.23
CA GLN A 223 10.73 7.00 8.32
C GLN A 223 10.48 8.41 8.86
N VAL A 224 10.18 8.53 10.16
CA VAL A 224 9.99 9.82 10.84
C VAL A 224 11.28 10.64 10.80
N VAL A 225 12.44 10.04 11.10
CA VAL A 225 13.74 10.73 11.05
C VAL A 225 14.06 11.20 9.62
N ALA A 226 13.77 10.39 8.61
CA ALA A 226 13.97 10.78 7.21
C ALA A 226 13.09 12.00 6.85
N GLN A 227 11.82 12.00 7.26
CA GLN A 227 10.92 13.13 7.06
C GLN A 227 11.39 14.40 7.80
N ILE A 228 11.79 14.28 9.07
CA ILE A 228 12.34 15.41 9.86
C ILE A 228 13.63 15.94 9.22
N TYR A 229 14.55 15.07 8.83
CA TYR A 229 15.81 15.47 8.18
C TYR A 229 15.51 16.26 6.91
N ARG A 230 14.60 15.76 6.09
CA ARG A 230 14.21 16.36 4.81
C ARG A 230 13.51 17.71 4.98
N TYR A 231 12.62 17.83 5.96
CA TYR A 231 11.97 19.09 6.34
C TYR A 231 13.01 20.16 6.74
N ARG A 232 14.00 19.77 7.56
CA ARG A 232 14.99 20.71 8.11
C ARG A 232 16.10 21.09 7.13
N ARG A 233 16.62 20.15 6.33
CA ARG A 233 17.85 20.32 5.54
C ARG A 233 17.63 20.56 4.05
N VAL A 234 16.52 20.10 3.46
CA VAL A 234 16.37 20.04 1.99
C VAL A 234 15.12 20.75 1.48
N SER A 235 14.06 20.82 2.28
CA SER A 235 12.77 21.33 1.81
C SER A 235 12.81 22.81 1.47
N SER A 236 12.48 23.12 0.20
CA SER A 236 12.24 24.50 -0.26
C SER A 236 11.04 25.12 0.47
N PRO A 237 10.86 26.45 0.47
CA PRO A 237 9.76 27.11 1.17
C PRO A 237 8.36 26.58 0.76
N VAL A 238 8.19 26.19 -0.51
CA VAL A 238 6.95 25.59 -1.04
C VAL A 238 6.73 24.17 -0.51
N GLN A 239 7.79 23.36 -0.42
CA GLN A 239 7.69 22.00 0.14
C GLN A 239 7.40 22.01 1.64
N ARG A 240 7.92 23.01 2.39
CA ARG A 240 7.59 23.17 3.82
C ARG A 240 6.11 23.43 4.07
N GLN A 241 5.40 24.09 3.15
CA GLN A 241 3.95 24.26 3.27
C GLN A 241 3.19 22.96 3.02
N GLN A 242 3.68 22.07 2.14
CA GLN A 242 3.05 20.76 1.89
C GLN A 242 3.30 19.76 3.02
N THR A 243 4.47 19.78 3.65
CA THR A 243 4.78 18.89 4.81
C THR A 243 4.09 19.33 6.10
N LYS A 244 3.57 20.57 6.18
CA LYS A 244 2.86 21.05 7.39
C LYS A 244 1.53 20.31 7.63
N TRP A 245 0.95 19.71 6.59
CA TRP A 245 -0.36 19.06 6.62
C TRP A 245 -0.30 17.53 6.65
N VAL A 246 0.91 16.96 6.74
CA VAL A 246 1.17 15.52 6.92
C VAL A 246 1.63 15.31 8.35
#